data_AF-A0A661IK35-F1
#
_entry.id   AF-A0A661IK35-F1
#
_cell.length_a   1.000
_cell.length_b   1.000
_cell.length_c   1.000
_cell.angle_alpha   90.00
_cell.angle_beta   90.00
_cell.angle_gamma   90.00
#
_symmetry.space_group_name_H-M   'P 1'
#
loop_
_entity.id
_entity.type
_entity.pdbx_description
1 polymer ?
#
loop_
_entity_poly.entity_id
_entity_poly.type
_entity_poly.pdbx_seq_one_letter_code
_entity_poly.pdbx_strand_id
1 'polypeptide(L)'
;MGPLVDLIDYLREGGPIMFPIVGVSLWMWVLIARKTFQLWSLKPRDLTPEEVLACFSGERAEGKGLQDAFLILFSRIRGRVAEEEAVRIALRKEKEELEGGLRTIKTLAAIAPLLGLLGTVTGMITTFQAISLYGTGSPKALAVGISEALITTQSGLLVSIPGLFAAGVLSRRANKYYAELEEFSARFVANLPKGGA
;
A
#
# COMPACT_ATOMS: atom_id res chain seq x y z
N MET A 1 -35.53 9.29 -4.48
CA MET A 1 -34.73 8.58 -3.47
C MET A 1 -33.28 8.81 -3.83
N GLY A 2 -32.46 9.33 -2.91
CA GLY A 2 -31.11 9.77 -3.22
C GLY A 2 -30.08 8.65 -3.04
N PRO A 3 -28.95 8.67 -3.77
CA PRO A 3 -27.94 7.60 -3.74
C PRO A 3 -27.33 7.34 -2.34
N LEU A 4 -27.45 8.31 -1.43
CA LEU A 4 -27.01 8.16 -0.03
C LEU A 4 -27.95 7.31 0.82
N VAL A 5 -29.26 7.32 0.54
CA VAL A 5 -30.24 6.51 1.27
C VAL A 5 -30.06 5.04 0.88
N ASP A 6 -29.92 4.77 -0.42
CA ASP A 6 -29.69 3.42 -0.97
C ASP A 6 -28.40 2.79 -0.41
N LEU A 7 -27.34 3.59 -0.20
CA LEU A 7 -26.09 3.11 0.41
C LEU A 7 -26.26 2.76 1.90
N ILE A 8 -27.00 3.57 2.66
CA ILE A 8 -27.24 3.32 4.08
C ILE A 8 -28.08 2.06 4.26
N ASP A 9 -29.07 1.85 3.40
CA ASP A 9 -29.90 0.65 3.42
C ASP A 9 -29.08 -0.59 3.08
N TYR A 10 -28.22 -0.53 2.06
CA TYR A 10 -27.28 -1.62 1.73
C TYR A 10 -26.32 -1.95 2.89
N LEU A 11 -25.78 -0.94 3.58
CA LEU A 11 -24.91 -1.14 4.75
C LEU A 11 -25.65 -1.79 5.92
N ARG A 12 -26.93 -1.45 6.12
CA ARG A 12 -27.76 -2.07 7.16
C ARG A 12 -28.10 -3.52 6.84
N GLU A 13 -28.35 -3.83 5.57
CA GLU A 13 -28.65 -5.19 5.12
C GLU A 13 -27.46 -6.15 5.25
N GLY A 14 -26.23 -5.67 5.06
CA GLY A 14 -25.01 -6.45 5.31
C GLY A 14 -24.61 -6.59 6.78
N GLY A 15 -25.38 -6.02 7.71
CA GLY A 15 -25.17 -6.22 9.14
C GLY A 15 -23.88 -5.58 9.71
N PRO A 16 -23.51 -5.92 10.95
CA PRO A 16 -22.47 -5.20 11.71
C PRO A 16 -21.06 -5.28 11.10
N ILE A 17 -20.74 -6.35 10.36
CA ILE A 17 -19.42 -6.55 9.76
C ILE A 17 -19.16 -5.62 8.57
N MET A 18 -20.20 -4.94 8.06
CA MET A 18 -20.02 -3.91 7.03
C MET A 18 -19.21 -2.71 7.52
N PHE A 19 -19.37 -2.31 8.79
CA PHE A 19 -18.63 -1.17 9.36
C PHE A 19 -17.10 -1.35 9.30
N PRO A 20 -16.51 -2.48 9.77
CA PRO A 20 -15.08 -2.70 9.63
C PRO A 20 -14.64 -2.84 8.16
N ILE A 21 -15.47 -3.43 7.27
CA ILE A 21 -15.15 -3.48 5.82
C ILE A 21 -15.03 -2.07 5.23
N VAL A 22 -15.97 -1.18 5.55
CA VAL A 22 -15.92 0.22 5.11
C VAL A 22 -14.68 0.92 5.68
N GLY A 23 -14.38 0.72 6.97
CA GLY A 23 -13.18 1.28 7.59
C GLY A 23 -11.88 0.84 6.92
N VAL A 24 -11.74 -0.46 6.66
CA VAL A 24 -10.59 -1.03 5.92
C VAL A 24 -10.52 -0.46 4.51
N SER A 25 -11.66 -0.37 3.81
CA SER A 25 -11.75 0.18 2.46
C SER A 25 -11.26 1.63 2.41
N LEU A 26 -11.83 2.50 3.26
CA LEU A 26 -11.46 3.92 3.32
C LEU A 26 -9.97 4.09 3.64
N TRP A 27 -9.46 3.38 4.65
CA TRP A 27 -8.06 3.47 5.02
C TRP A 27 -7.13 2.99 3.89
N MET A 28 -7.49 1.88 3.24
CA MET A 28 -6.75 1.35 2.10
C MET A 28 -6.72 2.35 0.94
N TRP A 29 -7.85 2.94 0.58
CA TRP A 29 -7.93 3.94 -0.50
C TRP A 29 -7.13 5.20 -0.19
N VAL A 30 -7.13 5.68 1.05
CA VAL A 30 -6.28 6.80 1.49
C VAL A 30 -4.80 6.46 1.32
N LEU A 31 -4.37 5.25 1.69
CA LEU A 31 -2.99 4.80 1.50
C LEU A 31 -2.62 4.64 0.03
N ILE A 32 -3.52 4.10 -0.79
CA ILE A 32 -3.34 3.98 -2.25
C ILE A 32 -3.17 5.37 -2.87
N ALA A 33 -4.04 6.32 -2.54
CA ALA A 33 -3.97 7.68 -3.04
C ALA A 33 -2.65 8.37 -2.64
N ARG A 34 -2.28 8.28 -1.36
CA ARG A 34 -1.03 8.83 -0.83
C ARG A 34 0.19 8.22 -1.53
N LYS A 35 0.23 6.89 -1.69
CA LYS A 35 1.36 6.20 -2.32
C LYS A 35 1.43 6.48 -3.82
N THR A 36 0.29 6.58 -4.49
CA THR A 36 0.20 6.96 -5.90
C THR A 36 0.73 8.38 -6.10
N PHE A 37 0.34 9.33 -5.23
CA PHE A 37 0.84 10.69 -5.28
C PHE A 37 2.35 10.77 -4.98
N GLN A 38 2.84 10.01 -3.97
CA GLN A 38 4.26 9.91 -3.67
C GLN A 38 5.06 9.41 -4.88
N LEU A 39 4.64 8.29 -5.49
CA LEU A 39 5.31 7.71 -6.66
C LEU A 39 5.18 8.58 -7.91
N TRP A 40 4.08 9.31 -8.07
CA TRP A 40 3.92 10.23 -9.20
C TRP A 40 4.73 11.52 -9.04
N SER A 41 4.94 11.96 -7.80
CA SER A 41 5.83 13.08 -7.47
C SER A 41 7.31 12.71 -7.61
N LEU A 42 7.66 11.42 -7.56
CA LEU A 42 8.98 10.90 -7.88
C LEU A 42 9.14 10.90 -9.41
N LYS A 43 9.48 12.06 -9.97
CA LYS A 43 9.90 12.14 -11.37
C LYS A 43 11.22 11.35 -11.54
N PRO A 44 11.34 10.46 -12.53
CA PRO A 44 12.65 9.98 -12.96
C PRO A 44 13.43 11.23 -13.42
N ARG A 45 14.39 11.66 -12.61
CA ARG A 45 15.42 12.58 -13.06
C ARG A 45 16.51 11.70 -13.65
N ASP A 46 16.65 11.76 -14.96
CA ASP A 46 17.89 11.35 -15.61
C ASP A 46 18.95 12.39 -15.20
N LEU A 47 19.60 12.18 -14.06
CA LEU A 47 20.74 13.01 -13.68
C LEU A 47 21.85 12.79 -14.73
N THR A 48 22.27 13.86 -15.39
CA THR A 48 23.37 13.82 -16.34
C THR A 48 24.68 13.52 -15.60
N PRO A 49 25.69 12.90 -16.25
CA PRO A 49 27.00 12.66 -15.64
C PRO A 49 27.64 13.91 -15.02
N GLU A 50 27.31 15.10 -15.53
CA GLU A 50 27.74 16.40 -15.03
C GLU A 50 27.16 16.75 -13.66
N GLU A 51 25.90 16.40 -13.36
CA GLU A 51 25.29 16.65 -12.04
C GLU A 51 25.81 15.69 -10.96
N VAL A 52 26.19 14.47 -11.36
CA VAL A 52 26.90 13.52 -10.50
C VAL A 52 28.26 14.09 -10.09
N LEU A 53 28.97 14.69 -11.05
CA LEU A 53 30.23 15.43 -10.83
C LEU A 53 30.04 16.73 -10.01
N ALA A 54 28.94 17.45 -10.18
CA ALA A 54 28.62 18.63 -9.36
C ALA A 54 28.32 18.26 -7.89
N CYS A 55 27.77 17.07 -7.62
CA CYS A 55 27.66 16.58 -6.25
C CYS A 55 29.03 16.29 -5.61
N PHE A 56 30.07 16.00 -6.40
CA PHE A 56 31.45 15.86 -5.89
C PHE A 56 32.09 17.21 -5.54
N SER A 57 31.69 18.33 -6.16
CA SER A 57 32.26 19.66 -5.90
C SER A 57 31.68 20.36 -4.66
N GLY A 58 30.74 19.72 -3.95
CA GLY A 58 30.15 20.25 -2.72
C GLY A 58 28.89 21.09 -2.93
N GLU A 59 28.39 21.20 -4.16
CA GLU A 59 27.06 21.76 -4.41
C GLU A 59 26.00 20.73 -4.04
N ARG A 60 25.13 21.10 -3.10
CA ARG A 60 23.98 20.29 -2.66
C ARG A 60 23.13 19.95 -3.88
N ALA A 61 22.89 18.66 -4.09
CA ALA A 61 21.76 18.19 -4.88
C ALA A 61 20.45 18.75 -4.31
N GLU A 62 20.01 19.89 -4.84
CA GLU A 62 18.80 20.59 -4.41
C GLU A 62 17.59 20.07 -5.19
N GLY A 63 17.44 18.75 -5.20
CA GLY A 63 16.34 18.06 -5.89
C GLY A 63 15.38 17.35 -4.95
N LYS A 64 14.15 17.12 -5.43
CA LYS A 64 13.11 16.33 -4.75
C LYS A 64 13.03 14.90 -5.30
N GLY A 65 14.10 14.40 -5.90
CA GLY A 65 14.19 13.08 -6.51
C GLY A 65 14.73 12.02 -5.56
N LEU A 66 14.51 10.75 -5.93
CA LEU A 66 15.00 9.59 -5.18
C LEU A 66 16.54 9.58 -5.07
N GLN A 67 17.23 10.00 -6.13
CA GLN A 67 18.69 10.07 -6.17
C GLN A 67 19.23 11.18 -5.25
N ASP A 68 18.50 12.29 -5.09
CA ASP A 68 18.87 13.38 -4.18
C ASP A 68 18.80 12.91 -2.72
N ALA A 69 17.74 12.18 -2.35
CA ALA A 69 17.57 11.62 -1.00
C ALA A 69 18.72 10.64 -0.66
N PHE A 70 19.07 9.77 -1.61
CA PHE A 70 20.24 8.89 -1.51
C PHE A 70 21.54 9.68 -1.30
N LEU A 71 21.81 10.71 -2.12
CA LEU A 71 23.04 11.51 -2.04
C LEU A 71 23.14 12.33 -0.75
N ILE A 72 22.02 12.90 -0.28
CA ILE A 72 21.95 13.63 1.00
C ILE A 72 22.27 12.69 2.16
N LEU A 73 21.74 11.47 2.14
CA LEU A 73 21.99 10.49 3.18
C LEU A 73 23.43 9.96 3.12
N PHE A 74 23.92 9.65 1.92
CA PHE A 74 25.30 9.24 1.70
C PHE A 74 26.27 10.30 2.21
N SER A 75 26.13 11.56 1.81
CA SER A 75 27.03 12.65 2.23
C SER A 75 27.02 12.91 3.73
N ARG A 76 25.88 12.71 4.42
CA ARG A 76 25.78 12.82 5.88
C ARG A 76 26.51 11.70 6.63
N ILE A 77 26.55 10.50 6.04
CA ILE A 77 27.16 9.31 6.66
C ILE A 77 28.61 9.12 6.18
N ARG A 78 28.97 9.73 5.05
CA ARG A 78 30.33 9.80 4.52
C ARG A 78 31.28 10.37 5.58
N GLY A 79 32.38 9.66 5.83
CA GLY A 79 33.36 10.00 6.89
C GLY A 79 33.04 9.42 8.27
N ARG A 80 31.86 8.84 8.50
CA ARG A 80 31.53 8.10 9.74
C ARG A 80 31.68 6.58 9.57
N VAL A 81 31.57 6.09 8.33
CA VAL A 81 31.69 4.68 7.95
C VAL A 81 32.44 4.57 6.62
N ALA A 82 32.87 3.35 6.27
CA ALA A 82 33.45 3.05 4.97
C ALA A 82 32.47 3.42 3.83
N GLU A 83 32.98 3.93 2.70
CA GLU A 83 32.13 4.45 1.61
C GLU A 83 31.16 3.39 1.06
N GLU A 84 31.60 2.14 0.92
CA GLU A 84 30.73 1.03 0.50
C GLU A 84 29.56 0.79 1.47
N GLU A 85 29.80 0.93 2.78
CA GLU A 85 28.78 0.73 3.80
C GLU A 85 27.80 1.92 3.82
N ALA A 86 28.29 3.15 3.61
CA ALA A 86 27.44 4.32 3.48
C ALA A 86 26.45 4.18 2.31
N VAL A 87 26.91 3.64 1.17
CA VAL A 87 26.04 3.35 0.02
C VAL A 87 25.00 2.29 0.34
N ARG A 88 25.38 1.17 0.98
CA ARG A 88 24.44 0.11 1.37
C ARG A 88 23.36 0.63 2.31
N ILE A 89 23.73 1.42 3.32
CA ILE A 89 22.79 2.01 4.27
C ILE A 89 21.82 2.95 3.55
N ALA A 90 22.33 3.79 2.64
CA ALA A 90 21.49 4.72 1.90
C ALA A 90 20.49 4.00 0.98
N LEU A 91 20.96 3.00 0.20
CA LEU A 91 20.09 2.15 -0.63
C LEU A 91 19.01 1.44 0.18
N ARG A 92 19.38 0.84 1.32
CA ARG A 92 18.42 0.12 2.16
C ARG A 92 17.32 1.06 2.65
N LYS A 93 17.67 2.28 3.05
CA LYS A 93 16.70 3.24 3.53
C LYS A 93 15.73 3.67 2.43
N GLU A 94 16.23 3.98 1.23
CA GLU A 94 15.37 4.33 0.09
C GLU A 94 14.46 3.16 -0.31
N LYS A 95 14.96 1.92 -0.24
CA LYS A 95 14.12 0.72 -0.41
C LYS A 95 12.99 0.65 0.60
N GLU A 96 13.29 0.85 1.87
CA GLU A 96 12.29 0.84 2.95
C GLU A 96 11.24 1.94 2.75
N GLU A 97 11.64 3.13 2.29
CA GLU A 97 10.71 4.23 1.96
C GLU A 97 9.83 3.92 0.75
N LEU A 98 10.38 3.28 -0.29
CA LEU A 98 9.65 2.83 -1.48
C LEU A 98 8.68 1.69 -1.17
N GLU A 99 9.07 0.71 -0.35
CA GLU A 99 8.22 -0.40 0.10
C GLU A 99 7.21 0.04 1.18
N GLY A 100 7.51 1.13 1.88
CA GLY A 100 6.68 1.72 2.92
C GLY A 100 5.24 1.98 2.46
N GLY A 101 4.27 1.52 3.24
CA GLY A 101 2.85 1.62 2.95
C GLY A 101 2.31 0.59 1.94
N LEU A 102 3.13 0.06 1.02
CA LEU A 102 2.70 -1.00 0.09
C LEU A 102 2.36 -2.30 0.82
N ARG A 103 3.15 -2.64 1.84
CA ARG A 103 2.88 -3.81 2.70
C ARG A 103 1.52 -3.67 3.39
N THR A 104 1.23 -2.49 3.94
CA THR A 104 -0.06 -2.21 4.59
C THR A 104 -1.22 -2.30 3.60
N ILE A 105 -1.10 -1.73 2.40
CA ILE A 105 -2.15 -1.82 1.37
C ILE A 105 -2.42 -3.30 1.03
N LYS A 106 -1.38 -4.11 0.82
CA LYS A 106 -1.53 -5.56 0.56
C LYS A 106 -2.25 -6.27 1.71
N THR A 107 -1.87 -5.97 2.95
CA THR A 107 -2.51 -6.56 4.13
C THR A 107 -3.98 -6.16 4.24
N LEU A 108 -4.33 -4.89 4.04
CA LEU A 108 -5.72 -4.42 4.08
C LEU A 108 -6.56 -5.07 2.97
N ALA A 109 -6.02 -5.16 1.76
CA ALA A 109 -6.67 -5.82 0.63
C ALA A 109 -6.89 -7.32 0.88
N ALA A 110 -5.98 -7.98 1.60
CA ALA A 110 -6.11 -9.38 2.00
C ALA A 110 -7.07 -9.60 3.19
N ILE A 111 -7.25 -8.61 4.07
CA ILE A 111 -8.17 -8.69 5.22
C ILE A 111 -9.63 -8.45 4.79
N ALA A 112 -9.88 -7.57 3.82
CA ALA A 112 -11.23 -7.26 3.34
C ALA A 112 -12.11 -8.50 2.99
N PRO A 113 -11.63 -9.51 2.23
CA PRO A 113 -12.44 -10.69 1.91
C PRO A 113 -12.59 -11.63 3.13
N LEU A 114 -11.63 -11.63 4.06
CA LEU A 114 -11.73 -12.38 5.31
C LEU A 114 -12.80 -11.79 6.24
N LEU A 115 -12.95 -10.47 6.26
CA LEU A 115 -14.09 -9.81 6.92
C LEU A 115 -15.41 -10.18 6.22
N GLY A 116 -15.44 -10.24 4.89
CA GLY A 116 -16.57 -10.74 4.13
C GLY A 116 -17.00 -12.15 4.56
N LEU A 117 -16.02 -13.06 4.66
CA LEU A 117 -16.23 -14.42 5.15
C LEU A 117 -16.72 -14.44 6.60
N LEU A 118 -16.18 -13.61 7.49
CA LEU A 118 -16.69 -13.47 8.85
C LEU A 118 -18.18 -13.05 8.87
N GLY A 119 -18.57 -12.16 7.97
CA GLY A 119 -19.96 -11.80 7.70
C GLY A 119 -20.84 -13.02 7.38
N THR A 120 -20.36 -13.95 6.56
CA THR A 120 -21.14 -15.16 6.25
C THR A 120 -21.32 -16.06 7.46
N VAL A 121 -20.27 -16.24 8.25
CA VAL A 121 -20.34 -17.06 9.45
C VAL A 121 -21.34 -16.46 10.43
N THR A 122 -21.29 -15.14 10.64
CA THR A 122 -22.22 -14.43 11.53
C THR A 122 -23.67 -14.48 11.02
N GLY A 123 -23.92 -14.20 9.74
CA GLY A 123 -25.26 -14.29 9.15
C GLY A 123 -25.86 -15.70 9.17
N MET A 124 -25.03 -16.73 8.92
CA MET A 124 -25.45 -18.13 9.03
C MET A 124 -25.75 -18.53 10.48
N ILE A 125 -24.97 -18.06 11.46
CA ILE A 125 -25.28 -18.28 12.89
C ILE A 125 -26.65 -17.69 13.24
N THR A 126 -26.93 -16.45 12.83
CA THR A 126 -28.24 -15.81 13.04
C THR A 126 -29.36 -16.62 12.39
N THR A 127 -29.13 -17.13 11.18
CA THR A 127 -30.09 -17.97 10.46
C THR A 127 -30.40 -19.26 11.23
N PHE A 128 -29.38 -19.98 11.70
CA PHE A 128 -29.59 -21.22 12.47
C PHE A 128 -30.24 -20.97 13.84
N GLN A 129 -29.95 -19.84 14.50
CA GLN A 129 -30.64 -19.44 15.72
C GLN A 129 -32.12 -19.19 15.48
N ALA A 130 -32.49 -18.53 14.37
CA ALA A 130 -33.88 -18.34 13.99
C ALA A 130 -34.60 -19.67 13.74
N ILE A 131 -33.95 -20.64 13.08
CA ILE A 131 -34.47 -22.00 12.91
C ILE A 131 -34.68 -22.69 14.27
N SER A 132 -33.73 -22.56 15.19
CA SER A 132 -33.82 -23.20 16.49
C SER A 132 -34.96 -22.64 17.36
N LEU A 133 -35.28 -21.35 17.23
CA LEU A 133 -36.29 -20.68 18.05
C LEU A 133 -37.71 -20.79 17.45
N TYR A 134 -37.81 -20.65 16.12
CA TYR A 134 -39.10 -20.52 15.42
C TYR A 134 -39.38 -21.67 14.45
N GLY A 135 -38.50 -22.68 14.39
CA GLY A 135 -38.55 -23.73 13.38
C GLY A 135 -38.31 -23.17 11.97
N THR A 136 -38.68 -23.95 10.96
CA THR A 136 -38.62 -23.53 9.55
C THR A 136 -39.83 -22.68 9.11
N GLY A 137 -40.68 -22.27 10.06
CA GLY A 137 -41.97 -21.61 9.80
C GLY A 137 -41.91 -20.13 9.40
N SER A 138 -40.74 -19.48 9.47
CA SER A 138 -40.55 -18.09 9.06
C SER A 138 -39.51 -17.96 7.93
N PRO A 139 -39.91 -18.15 6.66
CA PRO A 139 -39.04 -17.97 5.50
C PRO A 139 -38.37 -16.60 5.44
N LYS A 140 -39.05 -15.56 5.95
CA LYS A 140 -38.54 -14.19 6.00
C LYS A 140 -37.31 -14.06 6.91
N ALA A 141 -37.33 -14.68 8.10
CA ALA A 141 -36.19 -14.62 9.01
C ALA A 141 -34.95 -15.33 8.42
N LEU A 142 -35.16 -16.44 7.70
CA LEU A 142 -34.08 -17.15 7.01
C LEU A 142 -33.49 -16.31 5.86
N ALA A 143 -34.35 -15.68 5.07
CA ALA A 143 -33.93 -14.85 3.95
C ALA A 143 -33.06 -13.67 4.42
N VAL A 144 -33.36 -13.07 5.58
CA VAL A 144 -32.57 -11.95 6.12
C VAL A 144 -31.13 -12.37 6.44
N GLY A 145 -30.93 -13.45 7.20
CA GLY A 145 -29.57 -13.86 7.59
C GLY A 145 -28.72 -14.37 6.43
N ILE A 146 -29.34 -15.02 5.43
CA ILE A 146 -28.67 -15.41 4.19
C ILE A 146 -28.30 -14.18 3.35
N SER A 147 -29.20 -13.21 3.23
CA SER A 147 -28.94 -11.97 2.48
C SER A 147 -27.79 -11.18 3.11
N GLU A 148 -27.79 -11.04 4.44
CA GLU A 148 -26.70 -10.40 5.21
C GLU A 148 -25.34 -11.04 4.91
N ALA A 149 -25.29 -12.38 4.95
CA ALA A 149 -24.08 -13.15 4.64
C ALA A 149 -23.55 -12.88 3.22
N LEU A 150 -24.43 -12.86 2.23
CA LEU A 150 -24.07 -12.66 0.82
C LEU A 150 -23.60 -11.22 0.55
N ILE A 151 -24.32 -10.23 1.07
CA ILE A 151 -23.99 -8.80 0.90
C ILE A 151 -22.62 -8.51 1.51
N THR A 152 -22.35 -9.03 2.71
CA THR A 152 -21.06 -8.81 3.39
C THR A 152 -19.89 -9.42 2.62
N THR A 153 -20.08 -10.63 2.06
CA THR A 153 -19.04 -11.29 1.24
C THR A 153 -18.77 -10.53 -0.04
N GLN A 154 -19.84 -10.18 -0.76
CA GLN A 154 -19.73 -9.43 -1.99
C GLN A 154 -18.98 -8.11 -1.75
N SER A 155 -19.29 -7.43 -0.65
CA SER A 155 -18.65 -6.18 -0.26
C SER A 155 -17.16 -6.36 0.05
N GLY A 156 -16.80 -7.40 0.81
CA GLY A 156 -15.40 -7.73 1.09
C GLY A 156 -14.59 -7.99 -0.18
N LEU A 157 -15.17 -8.71 -1.15
CA LEU A 157 -14.56 -8.97 -2.46
C LEU A 157 -14.44 -7.70 -3.31
N LEU A 158 -15.49 -6.87 -3.32
CA LEU A 158 -15.52 -5.61 -4.06
C LEU A 158 -14.41 -4.65 -3.59
N VAL A 159 -14.05 -4.69 -2.31
CA VAL A 159 -12.92 -3.94 -1.76
C VAL A 159 -11.57 -4.62 -2.08
N SER A 160 -11.49 -5.94 -1.90
CA SER A 160 -10.25 -6.72 -2.05
C SER A 160 -9.67 -6.69 -3.47
N ILE A 161 -10.50 -6.92 -4.49
CA ILE A 161 -10.09 -7.04 -5.89
C ILE A 161 -9.35 -5.78 -6.39
N PRO A 162 -9.95 -4.57 -6.33
CA PRO A 162 -9.25 -3.36 -6.75
C PRO A 162 -8.07 -3.03 -5.82
N GLY A 163 -8.17 -3.33 -4.53
CA GLY A 163 -7.07 -3.14 -3.57
C GLY A 163 -5.82 -3.94 -3.91
N LEU A 164 -5.98 -5.23 -4.22
CA LEU A 164 -4.90 -6.12 -4.65
C LEU A 164 -4.31 -5.70 -5.99
N PHE A 165 -5.16 -5.30 -6.95
CA PHE A 165 -4.72 -4.79 -8.24
C PHE A 165 -3.85 -3.53 -8.07
N ALA A 166 -4.34 -2.53 -7.31
CA ALA A 166 -3.60 -1.30 -7.03
C ALA A 166 -2.27 -1.59 -6.31
N ALA A 167 -2.28 -2.48 -5.31
CA ALA A 167 -1.07 -2.89 -4.61
C ALA A 167 -0.04 -3.52 -5.55
N GLY A 168 -0.49 -4.36 -6.50
CA GLY A 168 0.35 -4.97 -7.52
C GLY A 168 0.98 -3.94 -8.45
N VAL A 169 0.19 -3.02 -9.00
CA VAL A 169 0.67 -1.95 -9.89
C VAL A 169 1.66 -1.03 -9.18
N LEU A 170 1.34 -0.58 -7.97
CA LEU A 170 2.22 0.30 -7.19
C LEU A 170 3.52 -0.41 -6.77
N SER A 171 3.45 -1.71 -6.43
CA SER A 171 4.66 -2.50 -6.13
C SER A 171 5.57 -2.61 -7.34
N ARG A 172 5.02 -2.87 -8.54
CA ARG A 172 5.81 -2.93 -9.78
C ARG A 172 6.50 -1.60 -10.05
N ARG A 173 5.80 -0.48 -9.86
CA ARG A 173 6.39 0.86 -10.02
C ARG A 173 7.50 1.13 -9.00
N ALA A 174 7.26 0.86 -7.72
CA ALA A 174 8.27 1.03 -6.67
C ALA A 174 9.53 0.19 -6.94
N ASN A 175 9.37 -1.06 -7.37
CA ASN A 175 10.50 -1.92 -7.75
C ASN A 175 11.28 -1.37 -8.94
N LYS A 176 10.59 -0.78 -9.93
CA LYS A 176 11.25 -0.13 -11.07
C LYS A 176 12.13 1.03 -10.60
N TYR A 177 11.60 1.92 -9.75
CA TYR A 177 12.38 3.03 -9.19
C TYR A 177 13.55 2.54 -8.34
N TYR A 178 13.37 1.48 -7.56
CA TYR A 178 14.46 0.88 -6.78
C TYR A 178 15.57 0.32 -7.67
N ALA A 179 15.22 -0.37 -8.77
CA ALA A 179 16.20 -0.88 -9.72
C ALA A 179 17.00 0.24 -10.39
N GLU A 180 16.34 1.34 -10.78
CA GLU A 180 16.99 2.54 -11.32
C GLU A 180 17.97 3.16 -10.30
N LEU A 181 17.58 3.20 -9.01
CA LEU A 181 18.45 3.67 -7.93
C LEU A 181 19.65 2.74 -7.69
N GLU A 182 19.44 1.43 -7.77
CA GLU A 182 20.51 0.43 -7.63
C GLU A 182 21.55 0.60 -8.75
N GLU A 183 21.11 0.76 -10.00
CA GLU A 183 22.01 1.04 -11.13
C GLU A 183 22.79 2.35 -10.94
N PHE A 184 22.09 3.41 -10.51
CA PHE A 184 22.72 4.69 -10.19
C PHE A 184 23.80 4.53 -9.12
N SER A 185 23.49 3.82 -8.03
CA SER A 185 24.43 3.60 -6.93
C SER A 185 25.67 2.80 -7.34
N ALA A 186 25.52 1.83 -8.24
CA ALA A 186 26.64 1.04 -8.76
C ALA A 186 27.58 1.91 -9.60
N ARG A 187 27.03 2.77 -10.47
CA ARG A 187 27.80 3.76 -11.23
C ARG A 187 28.46 4.80 -10.32
N PHE A 188 27.77 5.21 -9.25
CA PHE A 188 28.31 6.12 -8.26
C PHE A 188 29.52 5.52 -7.54
N VAL A 189 29.42 4.28 -7.05
CA VAL A 189 30.54 3.56 -6.39
C VAL A 189 31.73 3.37 -7.33
N ALA A 190 31.49 3.01 -8.59
CA ALA A 190 32.55 2.81 -9.57
C ALA A 190 33.37 4.09 -9.85
N ASN A 191 32.74 5.26 -9.73
CA ASN A 191 33.36 6.57 -9.94
C ASN A 191 33.81 7.25 -8.64
N LEU A 192 33.64 6.61 -7.48
CA LEU A 192 34.22 7.13 -6.25
C LEU A 192 35.74 7.14 -6.42
N PRO A 193 36.41 8.29 -6.20
CA PRO A 193 37.86 8.32 -6.19
C PRO A 193 38.30 7.38 -5.07
N LYS A 194 38.90 6.24 -5.46
CA LYS A 194 39.54 5.34 -4.50
C LYS A 194 40.47 6.21 -3.69
N GLY A 195 40.19 6.33 -2.39
CA GLY A 195 40.95 7.18 -1.48
C GLY A 195 42.43 7.01 -1.78
N GLY A 196 43.07 8.10 -2.21
CA GLY A 196 44.51 8.15 -2.37
C GLY A 196 45.14 7.73 -1.05
N ALA A 197 45.97 6.70 -1.13
CA ALA A 197 47.03 6.48 -0.15
C ALA A 197 48.04 7.63 -0.23
#